data_AF-A0A8J7DS91-F1
#
_entry.id   AF-A0A8J7DS91-F1
#
_cell.length_a   1.000
_cell.length_b   1.000
_cell.length_c   1.000
_cell.angle_alpha   90.00
_cell.angle_beta   90.00
_cell.angle_gamma   90.00
#
_symmetry.space_group_name_H-M   'P 1'
#
loop_
_entity.id
_entity.type
_entity.pdbx_description
1 polymer ?
#
loop_
_entity_poly.entity_id
_entity_poly.type
_entity_poly.pdbx_seq_one_letter_code
_entity_poly.pdbx_strand_id
1 'polypeptide(L)'
;MTLKLVSAFSLPGLPQRQPEVGHLIRNLRQLTGHTQEQFAGVLGVSFSTLNRWENGHMQPSPLALKQVNSVLVELAQISDARLQAARQELLAKYMTVN
;
A
#
# COMPACT_ATOMS: atom_id res chain seq x y z
N MET A 1 -28.77 0.79 -9.31
CA MET A 1 -29.11 0.03 -8.10
C MET A 1 -27.81 -0.44 -7.44
N THR A 2 -27.32 0.40 -6.55
CA THR A 2 -26.52 0.13 -5.34
C THR A 2 -25.38 -0.91 -5.40
N LEU A 3 -24.16 -0.36 -5.54
CA LEU A 3 -22.89 -0.74 -4.89
C LEU A 3 -22.87 -2.08 -4.13
N LYS A 4 -22.17 -3.08 -4.70
CA LYS A 4 -21.64 -4.26 -3.98
C LYS A 4 -20.21 -4.60 -4.41
N LEU A 5 -19.29 -3.64 -4.37
CA LEU A 5 -17.89 -3.90 -4.75
C LEU A 5 -16.83 -3.52 -3.69
N VAL A 6 -17.22 -3.16 -2.47
CA VAL A 6 -16.27 -2.67 -1.45
C VAL A 6 -16.05 -3.60 -0.25
N SER A 7 -16.59 -4.83 -0.25
CA SER A 7 -16.64 -5.64 0.98
C SER A 7 -15.70 -6.85 1.05
N ALA A 8 -14.96 -7.21 -0.01
CA ALA A 8 -14.32 -8.53 -0.06
C ALA A 8 -12.86 -8.60 -0.53
N PHE A 9 -12.19 -7.49 -0.84
CA PHE A 9 -10.78 -7.51 -1.26
C PHE A 9 -9.86 -7.25 -0.05
N SER A 10 -9.77 -8.23 0.85
CA SER A 10 -8.44 -8.50 1.41
C SER A 10 -7.61 -8.96 0.21
N LEU A 11 -6.44 -8.37 -0.06
CA LEU A 11 -5.53 -8.86 -1.09
C LEU A 11 -4.69 -9.99 -0.47
N PRO A 12 -5.09 -11.28 -0.55
CA PRO A 12 -4.25 -12.37 -0.05
C PRO A 12 -2.96 -12.38 -0.88
N GLY A 13 -1.83 -12.11 -0.23
CA GLY A 13 -0.51 -12.08 -0.87
C GLY A 13 0.30 -10.80 -0.64
N LEU A 14 -0.24 -9.78 0.04
CA LEU A 14 0.57 -8.63 0.39
C LEU A 14 1.66 -9.01 1.40
N PRO A 15 2.91 -8.54 1.21
CA PRO A 15 3.94 -8.70 2.20
C PRO A 15 3.52 -8.02 3.50
N GLN A 16 3.50 -8.80 4.59
CA GLN A 16 3.15 -8.30 5.92
C GLN A 16 4.37 -8.14 6.82
N ARG A 17 5.56 -8.55 6.39
CA ARG A 17 6.77 -8.50 7.20
C ARG A 17 7.81 -7.60 6.59
N GLN A 18 8.68 -7.07 7.43
CA GLN A 18 9.87 -6.36 6.97
C GLN A 18 10.91 -7.32 6.38
N PRO A 19 11.68 -6.89 5.37
CA PRO A 19 11.65 -5.54 4.77
C PRO A 19 10.57 -5.34 3.69
N GLU A 20 9.88 -6.40 3.27
CA GLU A 20 9.02 -6.40 2.08
C GLU A 20 7.81 -5.46 2.22
N VAL A 21 7.23 -5.38 3.41
CA VAL A 21 6.13 -4.45 3.69
C VAL A 21 6.59 -2.99 3.64
N GLY A 22 7.81 -2.70 4.08
CA GLY A 22 8.43 -1.38 3.98
C GLY A 22 8.60 -0.95 2.51
N HIS A 23 9.09 -1.87 1.68
CA HIS A 23 9.20 -1.66 0.24
C HIS A 23 7.84 -1.44 -0.43
N LEU A 24 6.82 -2.22 -0.07
CA LEU A 24 5.45 -2.04 -0.56
C LEU A 24 4.93 -0.63 -0.24
N ILE A 25 5.04 -0.22 1.03
CA ILE A 25 4.59 1.10 1.50
C ILE A 25 5.29 2.22 0.72
N ARG A 26 6.61 2.11 0.55
CA ARG A 26 7.40 3.08 -0.23
C ARG A 26 6.95 3.17 -1.68
N ASN A 27 6.72 2.03 -2.33
CA ASN A 27 6.27 1.99 -3.72
C ASN A 27 4.90 2.67 -3.86
N LEU A 28 3.96 2.39 -2.96
CA LEU A 28 2.63 3.00 -2.99
C LEU A 28 2.69 4.52 -2.82
N ARG A 29 3.53 4.98 -1.90
CA ARG A 29 3.78 6.40 -1.71
C ARG A 29 4.31 7.06 -2.98
N GLN A 30 5.31 6.44 -3.61
CA GLN A 30 5.92 6.96 -4.84
C GLN A 30 4.93 6.98 -6.00
N LEU A 31 4.13 5.93 -6.17
CA LEU A 31 3.10 5.84 -7.21
C LEU A 31 2.02 6.90 -7.08
N THR A 32 1.77 7.37 -5.86
CA THR A 32 0.79 8.41 -5.58
C THR A 32 1.40 9.82 -5.52
N GLY A 33 2.72 9.95 -5.74
CA GLY A 33 3.41 11.23 -5.75
C GLY A 33 3.53 11.92 -4.40
N HIS A 34 3.31 11.21 -3.29
CA HIS A 34 3.34 11.79 -1.95
C HIS A 34 4.76 11.85 -1.36
N THR A 35 5.04 12.90 -0.59
CA THR A 35 6.16 12.89 0.36
C THR A 35 5.87 11.92 1.51
N GLN A 36 6.89 11.58 2.29
CA GLN A 36 6.70 10.71 3.46
C GLN A 36 5.74 11.35 4.48
N GLU A 37 5.82 12.66 4.71
CA GLU A 37 4.92 13.38 5.62
C GLU A 37 3.47 13.31 5.14
N GLN A 38 3.24 13.57 3.85
CA GLN A 38 1.90 13.51 3.26
C GLN A 38 1.30 12.10 3.37
N PHE A 39 2.09 11.08 3.01
CA PHE A 39 1.63 9.70 3.05
C PHE A 39 1.46 9.17 4.47
N ALA A 40 2.26 9.64 5.42
CA ALA A 40 2.07 9.35 6.83
C ALA A 40 0.74 9.93 7.33
N GLY A 41 0.37 11.13 6.87
CA GLY A 41 -0.95 11.73 7.09
C GLY A 41 -2.08 10.88 6.54
N VAL A 42 -1.95 10.37 5.30
CA VAL A 42 -2.93 9.44 4.69
C VAL A 42 -3.09 8.17 5.52
N LEU A 43 -1.98 7.62 6.04
CA LEU A 43 -1.99 6.41 6.88
C LEU A 43 -2.35 6.68 8.35
N GLY A 44 -2.52 7.93 8.76
CA GLY A 44 -2.80 8.29 10.15
C GLY A 44 -1.66 7.99 11.12
N VAL A 45 -0.40 8.03 10.66
CA VAL A 45 0.80 7.81 11.47
C VAL A 45 1.77 8.98 11.40
N SER A 46 2.75 9.02 12.30
CA SER A 46 3.80 10.04 12.23
C SER A 46 4.81 9.76 11.11
N PHE A 47 5.41 10.82 10.57
CA PHE A 47 6.53 10.73 9.62
C PHE A 47 7.62 9.75 10.09
N SER A 48 8.05 9.86 11.35
CA SER A 48 9.11 9.01 11.89
C SER A 48 8.72 7.52 11.91
N THR A 49 7.42 7.22 12.09
CA THR A 49 6.90 5.86 12.03
C THR A 49 6.95 5.32 10.61
N LEU A 50 6.45 6.10 9.64
CA LEU A 50 6.52 5.74 8.23
C LEU A 50 7.98 5.56 7.77
N ASN A 51 8.88 6.46 8.15
CA ASN A 51 10.30 6.38 7.81
C ASN A 51 10.96 5.10 8.35
N ARG A 52 10.65 4.68 9.58
CA ARG A 52 11.14 3.39 10.11
C ARG A 52 10.56 2.20 9.36
N TRP A 53 9.31 2.29 8.90
CA TRP A 53 8.72 1.23 8.09
C TRP A 53 9.38 1.13 6.72
N GLU A 54 9.51 2.24 5.98
CA GLU A 54 10.10 2.23 4.64
C GLU A 54 11.56 1.78 4.61
N ASN A 55 12.30 1.97 5.70
CA ASN A 55 13.69 1.54 5.84
C ASN A 55 13.86 0.16 6.51
N GLY A 56 12.78 -0.58 6.77
CA GLY A 56 12.85 -1.91 7.37
C GLY A 56 13.21 -1.96 8.86
N HIS A 57 13.32 -0.81 9.52
CA HIS A 57 13.74 -0.69 10.93
C HIS A 57 12.66 -1.09 11.94
N MET A 58 11.39 -1.19 11.51
CA MET A 58 10.27 -1.52 12.40
C MET A 58 9.13 -2.18 11.65
N GLN A 59 8.54 -3.20 12.26
CA GLN A 59 7.36 -3.89 11.76
C GLN A 59 6.08 -3.03 11.96
N PRO A 60 5.28 -2.76 10.90
CA PRO A 60 3.94 -2.20 11.07
C PRO A 60 3.06 -3.10 11.93
N SER A 61 2.23 -2.50 12.78
CA SER A 61 1.26 -3.23 13.60
C SER A 61 0.14 -3.82 12.72
N PRO A 62 -0.61 -4.82 13.21
CA PRO A 62 -1.77 -5.34 12.49
C PRO A 62 -2.81 -4.28 12.12
N LEU A 63 -2.98 -3.24 12.95
CA LEU A 63 -3.87 -2.11 12.65
C LEU A 63 -3.32 -1.27 11.50
N ALA A 64 -2.02 -0.97 11.52
CA ALA A 64 -1.36 -0.23 10.45
C ALA A 64 -1.44 -0.98 9.11
N LEU A 65 -1.24 -2.31 9.12
CA LEU A 65 -1.38 -3.14 7.92
C LEU A 65 -2.80 -3.06 7.33
N LYS A 66 -3.83 -3.00 8.17
CA LYS A 66 -5.21 -2.78 7.72
C LYS A 66 -5.39 -1.41 7.06
N GLN A 67 -4.78 -0.36 7.62
CA GLN A 67 -4.82 0.99 7.02
C GLN A 67 -4.11 1.03 5.67
N VAL A 68 -2.92 0.43 5.57
CA VAL A 68 -2.19 0.28 4.29
C VAL A 68 -3.06 -0.44 3.25
N ASN A 69 -3.76 -1.52 3.64
CA ASN A 69 -4.68 -2.22 2.75
C ASN A 69 -5.89 -1.35 2.33
N SER A 70 -6.43 -0.51 3.23
CA SER A 70 -7.51 0.44 2.87
C SER A 70 -7.04 1.42 1.80
N VAL A 71 -5.90 2.06 2.02
CA VAL A 71 -5.31 3.01 1.07
C VAL A 71 -5.06 2.33 -0.28
N LEU A 72 -4.53 1.11 -0.29
CA LEU A 72 -4.38 0.31 -1.52
C LEU A 72 -5.70 0.12 -2.29
N VAL A 73 -6.77 -0.23 -1.58
CA VAL A 73 -8.09 -0.45 -2.19
C VAL A 73 -8.70 0.87 -2.70
N GLU A 74 -8.48 1.97 -2.01
CA GLU A 74 -8.90 3.31 -2.43
C GLU A 74 -8.12 3.77 -3.67
N LEU A 75 -6.80 3.58 -3.69
CA LEU A 75 -5.96 3.89 -4.86
C LEU A 75 -6.32 3.05 -6.08
N ALA A 76 -6.73 1.79 -5.89
CA ALA A 76 -7.21 0.95 -6.98
C ALA A 76 -8.52 1.46 -7.62
N GLN A 77 -9.26 2.34 -6.94
CA GLN A 77 -10.48 2.98 -7.45
C GLN A 77 -10.21 4.34 -8.12
N ILE A 78 -9.03 4.93 -7.90
CA ILE A 78 -8.60 6.14 -8.60
C ILE A 78 -8.12 5.72 -10.00
N SER A 79 -9.05 5.75 -10.95
CA SER A 79 -8.83 5.50 -12.38
C SER A 79 -7.99 6.62 -13.01
N ASP A 80 -6.70 6.63 -12.71
CA ASP A 80 -5.68 7.29 -13.50
C ASP A 80 -5.00 6.24 -14.38
N ALA A 81 -5.03 6.45 -15.70
CA ALA A 81 -4.44 5.54 -16.68
C ALA A 81 -2.94 5.29 -16.45
N ARG A 82 -2.23 6.20 -15.75
CA ARG A 82 -0.82 6.05 -15.39
C ARG A 82 -0.60 5.05 -14.24
N LEU A 83 -1.56 4.90 -13.32
CA LEU A 83 -1.48 3.96 -12.20
C LEU A 83 -1.78 2.52 -12.61
N GLN A 84 -2.51 2.29 -13.70
CA GLN A 84 -2.84 0.94 -14.19
C GLN A 84 -1.60 0.17 -14.69
N ALA A 85 -0.66 0.83 -15.38
CA ALA A 85 0.57 0.19 -15.85
C ALA A 85 1.47 -0.24 -14.68
N ALA A 86 1.66 0.65 -13.70
CA ALA A 86 2.44 0.35 -12.49
C ALA A 86 1.79 -0.73 -11.61
N ARG A 87 0.46 -0.78 -11.55
CA ARG A 87 -0.28 -1.87 -10.91
C ARG A 87 0.02 -3.21 -11.57
N GLN A 88 -0.05 -3.30 -12.90
CA GLN A 88 0.25 -4.55 -13.61
C GLN A 88 1.70 -5.00 -13.38
N GLU A 89 2.64 -4.06 -13.36
CA GLU A 89 4.04 -4.34 -13.07
C GLU A 89 4.27 -4.83 -11.63
N LEU A 90 3.64 -4.19 -10.63
CA LEU A 90 3.70 -4.64 -9.24
C LEU A 90 3.04 -6.01 -9.03
N LEU A 91 1.88 -6.25 -9.65
CA LEU A 91 1.20 -7.55 -9.56
C LEU A 91 2.07 -8.63 -10.23
N ALA A 92 2.68 -8.38 -11.38
CA ALA A 92 3.61 -9.31 -12.01
C ALA A 92 4.87 -9.57 -11.14
N LYS A 93 5.38 -8.55 -10.46
CA LYS A 93 6.57 -8.69 -9.60
C LYS A 93 6.32 -9.52 -8.34
N TYR A 94 5.12 -9.45 -7.77
CA TYR A 94 4.83 -10.06 -6.46
C TYR A 94 3.82 -11.23 -6.52
N MET A 95 3.14 -11.47 -7.65
CA MET A 95 2.15 -12.57 -7.81
C MET A 95 2.59 -13.70 -8.76
N THR A 96 3.76 -13.61 -9.42
CA THR A 96 4.23 -14.64 -10.40
C THR A 96 5.28 -15.60 -9.83
N VAL A 97 5.42 -15.67 -8.50
CA VAL A 97 6.17 -16.75 -7.83
C VAL A 97 5.16 -17.64 -7.13
N ASN A 98 4.47 -18.46 -7.92
CA ASN A 98 3.95 -19.76 -7.50
C ASN A 98 3.74 -20.64 -8.74
#